data_AF-A0A9D4DEX0-F1
#
_entry.id   AF-A0A9D4DEX0-F1
#
_cell.length_a   1.000
_cell.length_b   1.000
_cell.length_c   1.000
_cell.angle_alpha   90.00
_cell.angle_beta   90.00
_cell.angle_gamma   90.00
#
_symmetry.space_group_name_H-M   'P 1'
#
loop_
_entity.id
_entity.type
_entity.pdbx_description
1 polymer ?
#
loop_
_entity_poly.entity_id
_entity_poly.type
_entity_poly.pdbx_seq_one_letter_code
_entity_poly.pdbx_strand_id
1 'polypeptide(L)'
;MPRNKSFLVVAAFDFGTTYSGYAYSYTHDKTKVCTNQNWYSGGASSKLASLKTPTSVLLDDKGQFHSFGFDAEDHFAMLAEDQLHAG
;
A
#
# COMPACT_ATOMS: atom_id res chain seq x y z
N MET A 1 -20.03 33.24 -2.80
CA MET A 1 -20.02 32.45 -1.55
C MET A 1 -18.99 31.33 -1.70
N PRO A 2 -17.92 31.27 -0.89
CA PRO A 2 -17.05 30.11 -0.90
C PRO A 2 -17.81 28.94 -0.28
N ARG A 3 -17.84 27.79 -0.96
CA ARG A 3 -18.34 26.55 -0.36
C ARG A 3 -17.39 26.18 0.79
N ASN A 4 -17.87 26.30 2.01
CA ASN A 4 -17.15 25.82 3.19
C ASN A 4 -17.10 24.30 3.10
N LYS A 5 -16.01 23.74 2.53
CA LYS A 5 -15.83 22.29 2.45
C LYS A 5 -15.48 21.79 3.85
N SER A 6 -16.44 21.14 4.51
CA SER A 6 -16.18 20.38 5.72
C SER A 6 -15.49 19.07 5.34
N PHE A 7 -14.21 18.93 5.70
CA PHE A 7 -13.52 17.64 5.60
C PHE A 7 -14.07 16.69 6.66
N LEU A 8 -14.32 15.43 6.29
CA LEU A 8 -14.84 14.41 7.21
C LEU A 8 -13.73 13.69 7.98
N VAL A 9 -12.53 13.59 7.37
CA VAL A 9 -11.39 12.84 7.87
C VAL A 9 -10.12 13.65 7.64
N VAL A 10 -9.16 13.53 8.57
CA VAL A 10 -7.77 13.95 8.40
C VAL A 10 -6.92 12.68 8.39
N ALA A 11 -6.06 12.52 7.39
CA ALA A 11 -5.19 11.37 7.27
C ALA A 11 -3.71 11.80 7.21
N ALA A 12 -2.85 10.96 7.79
CA ALA A 12 -1.40 11.05 7.69
C ALA A 12 -0.89 9.82 6.94
N PHE A 13 -0.11 10.05 5.89
CA PHE A 13 0.59 9.01 5.16
C PHE A 13 2.05 9.01 5.58
N ASP A 14 2.57 7.82 5.87
CA ASP A 14 3.98 7.60 6.15
C ASP A 14 4.56 6.77 5.00
N PHE A 15 5.38 7.40 4.16
CA PHE A 15 6.13 6.73 3.10
C PHE A 15 7.56 6.52 3.59
N GLY A 16 7.75 5.50 4.43
CA GLY A 16 9.07 5.14 4.95
C GLY A 16 9.94 4.47 3.89
N THR A 17 11.22 4.30 4.17
CA THR A 17 12.15 3.63 3.24
C THR A 17 11.75 2.18 2.95
N THR A 18 11.40 1.41 3.98
CA THR A 18 11.06 -0.02 3.83
C THR A 18 9.57 -0.25 3.72
N TYR A 19 8.77 0.47 4.50
CA TYR A 19 7.33 0.26 4.56
C TYR A 19 6.60 1.59 4.56
N SER A 20 5.43 1.57 3.94
CA SER A 20 4.47 2.64 3.94
C SER A 20 3.22 2.28 4.74
N GLY A 21 2.51 3.28 5.22
CA GLY A 21 1.27 3.11 5.97
C GLY A 21 0.50 4.41 6.08
N TYR A 22 -0.69 4.35 6.69
CA TYR A 22 -1.46 5.55 6.97
C TYR A 22 -2.26 5.41 8.26
N ALA A 23 -2.53 6.56 8.87
CA ALA A 23 -3.45 6.70 9.98
C ALA A 23 -4.42 7.86 9.70
N TYR A 24 -5.60 7.83 10.30
CA TYR A 24 -6.60 8.86 10.10
C TYR A 24 -7.45 9.06 11.34
N SER A 25 -8.08 10.23 11.45
CA SER A 25 -9.10 10.52 12.45
C SER A 25 -10.27 11.26 11.81
N TYR A 26 -11.46 11.09 12.36
CA TYR A 26 -12.61 11.85 11.91
C TYR A 26 -12.55 13.27 12.47
N THR A 27 -12.96 14.26 11.68
CA THR A 27 -12.87 15.67 12.11
C THR A 27 -13.79 16.00 13.29
N HIS A 28 -14.86 15.21 13.49
CA HIS A 28 -15.77 15.32 14.64
C HIS A 28 -15.23 14.65 15.91
N ASP A 29 -14.21 13.78 15.82
CA ASP A 29 -13.54 13.14 16.95
C ASP A 29 -12.06 12.92 16.64
N LYS A 30 -11.26 13.94 16.90
CA LYS A 30 -9.82 13.95 16.60
C LYS A 30 -9.00 13.10 17.58
N THR A 31 -9.58 12.68 18.71
CA THR A 31 -8.88 11.88 19.72
C THR A 31 -8.82 10.40 19.37
N LYS A 32 -9.70 9.97 18.47
CA LYS A 32 -9.76 8.60 17.97
C LYS A 32 -8.95 8.47 16.67
N VAL A 33 -7.75 7.92 16.80
CA VAL A 33 -6.89 7.58 15.66
C VAL A 33 -7.17 6.16 15.20
N CYS A 34 -7.50 6.01 13.92
CA CYS A 34 -7.61 4.74 13.22
C CYS A 34 -6.38 4.53 12.36
N THR A 35 -5.89 3.30 12.28
CA THR A 35 -4.82 2.90 11.36
C THR A 35 -5.41 2.17 10.15
N ASN A 36 -4.57 1.87 9.18
CA ASN A 36 -4.94 1.07 8.01
C ASN A 36 -5.56 -0.29 8.37
N GLN A 37 -6.43 -0.79 7.48
CA GLN A 37 -6.84 -2.19 7.50
C GLN A 37 -5.63 -3.10 7.20
N ASN A 38 -5.68 -4.33 7.70
CA ASN A 38 -4.65 -5.33 7.48
C ASN A 38 -4.37 -5.47 5.98
N TRP A 39 -3.12 -5.23 5.60
CA TRP A 39 -2.55 -5.59 4.32
C TRP A 39 -2.00 -7.00 4.42
N TYR A 40 -2.18 -7.80 3.37
CA TYR A 40 -1.84 -9.21 3.41
C TYR A 40 -0.58 -9.45 2.60
N SER A 41 0.46 -9.93 3.27
CA SER A 41 1.71 -10.39 2.65
C SER A 41 1.56 -11.86 2.25
N GLY A 42 2.08 -12.21 1.07
CA GLY A 42 2.14 -13.56 0.55
C GLY A 42 1.02 -13.87 -0.44
N GLY A 43 1.41 -14.57 -1.52
CA GLY A 43 0.49 -15.10 -2.52
C GLY A 43 -0.57 -16.06 -1.96
N ALA A 44 -1.32 -16.74 -2.84
CA ALA A 44 -2.57 -17.46 -2.55
C ALA A 44 -2.57 -18.43 -1.33
N SER A 45 -1.40 -18.84 -0.81
CA SER A 45 -1.22 -19.93 0.14
C SER A 45 -0.94 -19.50 1.59
N SER A 46 -0.51 -18.26 1.85
CA SER A 46 -0.17 -17.80 3.22
C SER A 46 -0.31 -16.28 3.33
N LYS A 47 -1.45 -15.82 3.88
CA LYS A 47 -1.70 -14.39 4.08
C LYS A 47 -1.29 -13.96 5.48
N LEU A 48 -0.14 -13.29 5.61
CA LEU A 48 0.25 -12.66 6.87
C LEU A 48 -0.33 -11.24 6.92
N ALA A 49 -1.17 -10.96 7.92
CA ALA A 49 -1.74 -9.64 8.13
C ALA A 49 -0.68 -8.65 8.64
N SER A 50 -0.65 -7.44 8.07
CA SER A 50 0.29 -6.37 8.40
C SER A 50 -0.40 -5.01 8.43
N LEU A 51 0.04 -4.14 9.35
CA LEU A 51 -0.39 -2.74 9.40
C LEU A 51 0.44 -1.83 8.46
N LYS A 52 1.28 -2.41 7.61
CA LYS A 52 2.13 -1.66 6.66
C LYS A 52 2.51 -2.53 5.47
N THR A 53 2.82 -1.91 4.33
CA THR A 53 3.14 -2.60 3.07
C THR A 53 4.48 -2.09 2.60
N PRO A 54 5.26 -2.89 1.88
CA PRO A 54 6.53 -2.45 1.35
C PRO A 54 6.42 -1.12 0.60
N THR A 55 7.42 -0.26 0.73
CA THR A 55 7.52 0.97 -0.08
C THR A 55 8.12 0.62 -1.45
N SER A 56 7.40 -0.21 -2.19
CA SER A 56 7.85 -0.81 -3.44
C SER A 56 6.84 -0.50 -4.53
N VAL A 57 7.30 0.03 -5.67
CA VAL A 57 6.48 0.26 -6.88
C VAL A 57 7.01 -0.66 -7.99
N LEU A 58 6.12 -1.42 -8.61
CA LEU A 58 6.41 -2.14 -9.84
C LEU A 58 5.95 -1.29 -11.02
N LEU A 59 6.80 -1.18 -12.03
CA LEU A 59 6.49 -0.54 -13.31
C LEU A 59 6.42 -1.60 -14.42
N ASP A 60 5.60 -1.36 -15.42
CA ASP A 60 5.58 -2.18 -16.64
C ASP A 60 6.75 -1.88 -17.58
N ASP A 61 6.82 -2.59 -18.70
CA ASP A 61 7.84 -2.42 -19.74
C ASP A 61 7.84 -1.04 -20.41
N LYS A 62 6.77 -0.26 -20.25
CA LYS A 62 6.61 1.12 -20.73
C LYS A 62 6.84 2.15 -19.63
N GLY A 63 7.32 1.71 -18.46
CA GLY A 63 7.57 2.56 -17.30
C GLY A 63 6.29 3.11 -16.66
N GLN A 64 5.12 2.53 -16.95
CA GLN A 64 3.85 2.93 -16.33
C GLN A 64 3.67 2.20 -15.01
N PHE A 65 2.89 2.81 -14.11
CA PHE A 65 2.55 2.20 -12.83
C PHE A 65 1.82 0.86 -13.04
N HIS A 66 2.34 -0.20 -12.44
CA HIS A 66 1.72 -1.52 -12.45
C HIS A 66 1.10 -1.85 -11.08
N SER A 67 1.91 -1.89 -10.02
CA SER A 67 1.46 -2.21 -8.66
C SER A 67 2.32 -1.54 -7.58
N PHE A 68 1.83 -1.52 -6.34
CA PHE A 68 2.52 -1.01 -5.15
C PHE A 68 2.41 -2.02 -4.00
N GLY A 69 3.37 -2.00 -3.08
CA GLY A 69 3.30 -2.80 -1.85
C GLY A 69 3.54 -4.29 -2.07
N PHE A 70 2.84 -5.13 -1.32
CA PHE A 70 2.98 -6.59 -1.43
C PHE A 70 2.69 -7.08 -2.85
N ASP A 71 1.69 -6.51 -3.53
CA ASP A 71 1.39 -6.84 -4.93
C ASP A 71 2.54 -6.49 -5.89
N ALA A 72 3.37 -5.50 -5.58
CA ALA A 72 4.56 -5.20 -6.38
C ALA A 72 5.65 -6.26 -6.19
N GLU A 73 5.89 -6.67 -4.94
CA GLU A 73 6.89 -7.69 -4.63
C GLU A 73 6.48 -9.08 -5.15
N ASP A 74 5.21 -9.46 -4.96
CA ASP A 74 4.69 -10.75 -5.40
C ASP A 74 4.75 -10.89 -6.93
N HIS A 75 4.31 -9.86 -7.69
CA HIS A 75 4.39 -9.89 -9.14
C HIS A 75 5.83 -9.89 -9.66
N PHE A 76 6.72 -9.13 -9.01
CA PHE A 76 8.14 -9.12 -9.40
C PHE A 76 8.79 -10.49 -9.16
N ALA A 77 8.49 -11.15 -8.04
CA ALA A 77 8.98 -12.49 -7.74
C ALA A 77 8.52 -13.51 -8.80
N MET A 78 7.23 -13.50 -9.18
CA MET A 78 6.71 -14.37 -10.24
C MET A 78 7.42 -14.15 -11.58
N LEU A 79 7.62 -12.89 -11.99
CA LEU A 79 8.34 -12.57 -13.24
C LEU A 79 9.80 -13.05 -13.20
N ALA A 80 10.46 -12.95 -12.05
CA ALA A 80 11.83 -13.43 -11.88
C ALA A 80 11.91 -14.97 -11.94
N GLU A 81 10.94 -15.68 -11.36
CA GLU A 81 10.85 -17.14 -11.41
C GLU A 81 10.58 -17.65 -12.84
N ASP A 82 9.69 -17.00 -13.59
CA ASP A 82 9.40 -17.35 -14.99
C ASP A 82 10.62 -17.19 -15.90
N GLN A 83 11.45 -16.17 -15.66
CA GLN A 83 12.69 -15.95 -16.42
C GLN A 83 13.76 -17.02 -16.14
N LEU A 84 13.78 -17.61 -14.94
CA LEU A 84 14.73 -18.67 -14.58
C LEU A 84 14.44 -20.01 -15.27
N HIS A 85 13.20 -20.25 -15.70
CA HIS A 85 12.80 -21.49 -16.39
C HIS A 85 12.88 -21.40 -17.93
N ALA A 86 13.30 -20.27 -18.49
CA ALA A 86 13.44 -20.05 -19.94
C ALA A 86 14.88 -20.26 -20.46
N GLY A 87 15.80 -20.74 -19.61
CA GLY A 87 17.21 -21.00 -19.93
C GLY A 87 17.56 -22.46 -20.17
#